data_AF-A0A853DHH3-F1
#
_entry.id   AF-A0A853DHH3-F1
#
_cell.length_a   1.000
_cell.length_b   1.000
_cell.length_c   1.000
_cell.angle_alpha   90.00
_cell.angle_beta   90.00
_cell.angle_gamma   90.00
#
_symmetry.space_group_name_H-M   'P 1'
#
loop_
_entity.id
_entity.type
_entity.pdbx_description
1 polymer ?
#
loop_
_entity_poly.entity_id
_entity_poly.type
_entity_poly.pdbx_seq_one_letter_code
_entity_poly.pdbx_strand_id
1 'polypeptide(L)'
;MTRQFTTPGSTTYTIPAGNKSATFTVVGAGGASSTTVAGGSGASITGTLALAGTTATTLTVVVGAAGAALGVGGAGYGNGGSSSTALGTNDRGRGGGGGSAILTSANVVLVAAGGGGGAGAYSLTGYTGATGLGGNTGTAGGTTTVTLTSDNSQYTSVGGGATTSATGGTAGNGGTGTVTTRYVGGAGGNNATGGNNGGNGGAGAYVPAQTNAGTTNICGGGGGGGYAGGGGGAGAVITGTSYALFGGAGAGGSNYVGGAGVSGTTITNANNAAANTTATNGSVTITY
;
A
#
# COMPACT_ATOMS: atom_id res chain seq x y z
N MET A 1 -18.76 -21.05 -16.54
CA MET A 1 -17.30 -21.30 -16.48
C MET A 1 -16.69 -20.34 -15.47
N THR A 2 -15.77 -20.80 -14.62
CA THR A 2 -15.03 -19.94 -13.67
C THR A 2 -13.56 -19.89 -14.02
N ARG A 3 -12.97 -18.69 -14.03
CA ARG A 3 -11.54 -18.46 -14.27
C ARG A 3 -10.97 -17.61 -13.15
N GLN A 4 -9.83 -18.04 -12.60
CA GLN A 4 -9.09 -17.32 -11.57
C GLN A 4 -7.70 -16.92 -12.10
N PHE A 5 -7.28 -15.70 -11.77
CA PHE A 5 -5.99 -15.12 -12.07
C PHE A 5 -5.30 -14.74 -10.75
N THR A 6 -4.12 -15.32 -10.49
CA THR A 6 -3.37 -15.12 -9.24
C THR A 6 -1.90 -14.73 -9.47
N THR A 7 -1.39 -14.90 -10.69
CA THR A 7 -0.04 -14.47 -11.07
C THR A 7 -0.03 -12.97 -11.35
N PRO A 8 0.82 -12.17 -10.68
CA PRO A 8 0.91 -10.74 -10.94
C PRO A 8 1.26 -10.42 -12.40
N GLY A 9 0.66 -9.36 -12.93
CA GLY A 9 0.82 -8.94 -14.32
C GLY A 9 -0.50 -8.66 -15.01
N SER A 10 -0.43 -8.45 -16.32
CA SER A 10 -1.58 -8.17 -17.18
C SER A 10 -1.85 -9.36 -18.12
N THR A 11 -3.10 -9.81 -18.18
CA THR A 11 -3.54 -10.92 -19.03
C THR A 11 -4.82 -10.55 -19.78
N THR A 12 -4.86 -10.79 -21.09
CA THR A 12 -6.09 -10.67 -21.87
C THR A 12 -6.98 -11.90 -21.66
N TYR A 13 -8.27 -11.69 -21.44
CA TYR A 13 -9.27 -12.74 -21.26
C TYR A 13 -10.52 -12.48 -22.08
N THR A 14 -10.98 -13.49 -22.82
CA THR A 14 -12.15 -13.38 -23.69
C THR A 14 -13.29 -14.26 -23.18
N ILE A 15 -14.42 -13.63 -22.89
CA ILE A 15 -15.69 -14.29 -22.60
C ILE A 15 -16.40 -14.56 -23.94
N PRO A 16 -16.72 -15.82 -24.28
CA PRO A 16 -17.43 -16.14 -25.53
C PRO A 16 -18.80 -15.44 -25.63
N ALA A 17 -19.26 -15.26 -26.87
CA ALA A 17 -20.63 -14.83 -27.15
C ALA A 17 -21.66 -15.79 -26.51
N GLY A 18 -22.88 -15.31 -26.30
CA GLY A 18 -23.98 -16.04 -25.65
C GLY A 18 -24.16 -15.72 -24.17
N ASN A 19 -23.15 -15.16 -23.51
CA ASN A 19 -23.22 -14.77 -22.10
C ASN A 19 -23.67 -13.32 -21.96
N LYS A 20 -24.69 -13.06 -21.14
CA LYS A 20 -25.24 -11.69 -20.89
C LYS A 20 -24.65 -11.03 -19.65
N SER A 21 -24.05 -11.80 -18.77
CA SER A 21 -23.46 -11.32 -17.52
C SER A 21 -22.29 -12.18 -17.09
N ALA A 22 -21.36 -11.59 -16.33
CA ALA A 22 -20.34 -12.33 -15.60
C ALA A 22 -20.25 -11.79 -14.16
N THR A 23 -20.20 -12.66 -13.16
CA THR A 23 -19.84 -12.24 -11.80
C THR A 23 -18.33 -12.15 -11.67
N PHE A 24 -17.86 -11.27 -10.79
CA PHE A 24 -16.43 -11.10 -10.54
C PHE A 24 -16.11 -10.93 -9.06
N THR A 25 -14.85 -11.22 -8.73
CA THR A 25 -14.17 -10.81 -7.51
C THR A 25 -12.80 -10.24 -7.89
N VAL A 26 -12.48 -9.01 -7.50
CA VAL A 26 -11.18 -8.36 -7.70
C VAL A 26 -10.58 -8.07 -6.33
N VAL A 27 -9.41 -8.64 -6.05
CA VAL A 27 -8.68 -8.47 -4.80
C VAL A 27 -7.35 -7.76 -5.08
N GLY A 28 -7.12 -6.60 -4.47
CA GLY A 28 -5.85 -5.88 -4.50
C GLY A 28 -4.77 -6.59 -3.67
N ALA A 29 -3.50 -6.33 -3.94
CA ALA A 29 -2.42 -6.98 -3.21
C ALA A 29 -2.15 -6.34 -1.84
N GLY A 30 -1.57 -7.12 -0.92
CA GLY A 30 -1.13 -6.62 0.38
C GLY A 30 0.22 -5.89 0.33
N GLY A 31 0.41 -4.95 1.25
CA GLY A 31 1.73 -4.39 1.55
C GLY A 31 2.63 -5.42 2.22
N ALA A 32 3.95 -5.18 2.18
CA ALA A 32 4.91 -6.09 2.80
C ALA A 32 4.81 -6.08 4.33
N SER A 33 4.86 -7.29 4.89
CA SER A 33 4.90 -7.58 6.32
C SER A 33 6.26 -8.18 6.71
N SER A 34 6.54 -8.22 8.01
CA SER A 34 7.56 -9.06 8.65
C SER A 34 6.93 -9.87 9.79
N THR A 35 7.73 -10.69 10.47
CA THR A 35 7.28 -11.48 11.63
C THR A 35 6.76 -10.64 12.80
N THR A 36 7.15 -9.36 12.86
CA THR A 36 6.83 -8.44 13.95
C THR A 36 5.98 -7.25 13.53
N VAL A 37 5.71 -7.08 12.23
CA VAL A 37 4.98 -5.93 11.70
C VAL A 37 4.13 -6.33 10.51
N ALA A 38 2.87 -5.93 10.49
CA ALA A 38 1.98 -6.24 9.37
C ALA A 38 1.79 -5.04 8.44
N GLY A 39 1.89 -5.31 7.14
CA GLY A 39 1.46 -4.41 6.08
C GLY A 39 -0.06 -4.34 5.97
N GLY A 40 -0.55 -3.35 5.25
CA GLY A 40 -1.96 -3.19 4.95
C GLY A 40 -2.46 -4.23 3.96
N SER A 41 -3.75 -4.54 4.03
CA SER A 41 -4.42 -5.41 3.06
C SER A 41 -4.97 -4.62 1.88
N GLY A 42 -4.99 -5.26 0.70
CA GLY A 42 -5.75 -4.79 -0.45
C GLY A 42 -7.26 -4.93 -0.23
N ALA A 43 -8.06 -4.24 -1.05
CA ALA A 43 -9.51 -4.37 -1.02
C ALA A 43 -9.98 -5.60 -1.77
N SER A 44 -11.20 -6.06 -1.45
CA SER A 44 -11.95 -7.03 -2.23
C SER A 44 -13.21 -6.37 -2.77
N ILE A 45 -13.43 -6.46 -4.08
CA ILE A 45 -14.61 -5.94 -4.75
C ILE A 45 -15.29 -7.09 -5.48
N THR A 46 -16.55 -7.33 -5.18
CA THR A 46 -17.39 -8.30 -5.89
C THR A 46 -18.50 -7.59 -6.65
N GLY A 47 -19.01 -8.18 -7.73
CA GLY A 47 -20.14 -7.64 -8.46
C GLY A 47 -20.43 -8.38 -9.76
N THR A 48 -21.17 -7.73 -10.65
CA THR A 48 -21.57 -8.27 -11.95
C THR A 48 -21.21 -7.33 -13.09
N LEU A 49 -20.59 -7.86 -14.13
CA LEU A 49 -20.37 -7.22 -15.42
C LEU A 49 -21.54 -7.54 -16.36
N ALA A 50 -22.10 -6.52 -16.99
CA ALA A 50 -23.01 -6.68 -18.13
C ALA A 50 -22.19 -6.97 -19.39
N LEU A 51 -22.61 -7.97 -20.15
CA LEU A 51 -21.97 -8.38 -21.39
C LEU A 51 -22.92 -8.14 -22.56
N ALA A 52 -22.37 -7.91 -23.75
CA ALA A 52 -23.18 -7.67 -24.95
C ALA A 52 -24.08 -8.86 -25.35
N GLY A 53 -23.72 -10.09 -24.96
CA GLY A 53 -24.48 -11.31 -25.26
C GLY A 53 -24.37 -11.79 -26.70
N THR A 54 -24.26 -10.90 -27.68
CA THR A 54 -24.22 -11.24 -29.12
C THR A 54 -22.80 -11.42 -29.65
N THR A 55 -21.80 -10.79 -29.04
CA THR A 55 -20.38 -10.89 -29.40
C THR A 55 -19.55 -11.30 -28.21
N ALA A 56 -18.37 -11.85 -28.48
CA ALA A 56 -17.39 -12.12 -27.43
C ALA A 56 -16.97 -10.79 -26.76
N THR A 57 -16.74 -10.84 -25.44
CA THR A 57 -16.27 -9.68 -24.66
C THR A 57 -14.83 -9.93 -24.24
N THR A 58 -13.91 -9.07 -24.69
CA THR A 58 -12.50 -9.13 -24.33
C THR A 58 -12.20 -8.15 -23.20
N LEU A 59 -11.59 -8.66 -22.14
CA LEU A 59 -11.18 -7.93 -20.94
C LEU A 59 -9.66 -7.99 -20.80
N THR A 60 -9.09 -6.95 -20.22
CA THR A 60 -7.72 -6.96 -19.70
C THR A 60 -7.79 -7.12 -18.19
N VAL A 61 -7.20 -8.19 -17.67
CA VAL A 61 -7.16 -8.51 -16.25
C VAL A 61 -5.78 -8.18 -15.71
N VAL A 62 -5.72 -7.33 -14.70
CA VAL A 62 -4.48 -6.97 -14.00
C VAL A 62 -4.51 -7.54 -12.58
N VAL A 63 -3.49 -8.33 -12.24
CA VAL A 63 -3.28 -8.86 -10.89
C VAL A 63 -2.13 -8.09 -10.24
N GLY A 64 -2.41 -7.46 -9.10
CA GLY A 64 -1.39 -6.76 -8.31
C GLY A 64 -0.42 -7.73 -7.63
N ALA A 65 0.86 -7.37 -7.59
CA ALA A 65 1.89 -8.04 -6.80
C ALA A 65 1.88 -7.49 -5.36
N ALA A 66 2.22 -8.36 -4.41
CA ALA A 66 2.49 -7.97 -3.04
C ALA A 66 3.70 -7.02 -2.96
N GLY A 67 3.71 -6.16 -1.94
CA GLY A 67 4.92 -5.45 -1.57
C GLY A 67 6.03 -6.43 -1.15
N ALA A 68 7.29 -6.07 -1.41
CA ALA A 68 8.44 -6.87 -1.02
C ALA A 68 8.99 -6.44 0.35
N ALA A 69 9.48 -7.42 1.12
CA ALA A 69 10.09 -7.17 2.42
C ALA A 69 11.31 -6.23 2.34
N LEU A 70 12.05 -6.26 1.23
CA LEU A 70 13.20 -5.38 0.98
C LEU A 70 12.84 -3.94 0.61
N GLY A 71 11.55 -3.59 0.69
CA GLY A 71 11.08 -2.23 0.48
C GLY A 71 10.59 -1.92 -0.92
N VAL A 72 10.65 -2.87 -1.86
CA VAL A 72 10.17 -2.66 -3.24
C VAL A 72 8.63 -2.72 -3.25
N GLY A 73 7.98 -1.71 -3.81
CA GLY A 73 6.54 -1.72 -4.00
C GLY A 73 6.07 -2.76 -5.03
N GLY A 74 4.89 -3.33 -4.82
CA GLY A 74 4.30 -4.32 -5.71
C GLY A 74 3.81 -3.71 -7.03
N ALA A 75 4.08 -4.38 -8.15
CA ALA A 75 3.55 -3.97 -9.46
C ALA A 75 2.02 -4.17 -9.56
N GLY A 76 1.33 -3.45 -10.45
CA GLY A 76 -0.10 -3.67 -10.70
C GLY A 76 -0.79 -2.51 -11.42
N TYR A 77 -2.13 -2.47 -11.28
CA TYR A 77 -2.94 -1.31 -11.68
C TYR A 77 -2.73 -0.19 -10.66
N GLY A 78 -1.71 0.62 -10.91
CA GLY A 78 -1.03 1.42 -9.90
C GLY A 78 -0.03 0.56 -9.11
N ASN A 79 1.24 0.93 -9.16
CA ASN A 79 2.30 0.27 -8.39
C ASN A 79 2.25 0.72 -6.93
N GLY A 80 2.57 -0.17 -6.00
CA GLY A 80 2.90 0.22 -4.64
C GLY A 80 4.14 1.12 -4.60
N GLY A 81 4.20 2.00 -3.61
CA GLY A 81 5.36 2.79 -3.30
C GLY A 81 6.45 1.95 -2.65
N SER A 82 7.70 2.33 -2.89
CA SER A 82 8.87 1.70 -2.28
C SER A 82 9.32 2.46 -1.03
N SER A 83 9.93 1.74 -0.08
CA SER A 83 10.86 2.36 0.87
C SER A 83 12.22 2.52 0.18
N SER A 84 13.07 3.45 0.65
CA SER A 84 14.41 3.64 0.04
C SER A 84 15.24 2.34 0.07
N THR A 85 16.02 2.10 -0.99
CA THR A 85 16.82 0.88 -1.23
C THR A 85 18.22 0.91 -0.61
N ALA A 86 18.59 1.98 0.09
CA ALA A 86 19.99 2.26 0.45
C ALA A 86 20.51 1.53 1.71
N LEU A 87 19.70 0.76 2.45
CA LEU A 87 19.95 0.44 3.87
C LEU A 87 20.15 -1.05 4.21
N GLY A 88 20.54 -1.41 5.43
CA GLY A 88 20.48 -2.82 5.89
C GLY A 88 19.04 -3.37 5.93
N THR A 89 18.85 -4.67 6.10
CA THR A 89 17.51 -5.33 6.03
C THR A 89 16.55 -4.98 7.18
N ASN A 90 17.07 -4.48 8.30
CA ASN A 90 16.30 -4.27 9.54
C ASN A 90 15.79 -2.83 9.71
N ASP A 91 16.42 -1.85 9.07
CA ASP A 91 16.07 -0.42 9.22
C ASP A 91 15.23 0.11 8.03
N ARG A 92 14.69 -0.79 7.20
CA ARG A 92 13.85 -0.42 6.06
C ARG A 92 12.38 -0.57 6.43
N GLY A 93 11.62 0.50 6.21
CA GLY A 93 10.18 0.39 5.98
C GLY A 93 9.88 -0.62 4.88
N ARG A 94 8.61 -1.03 4.75
CA ARG A 94 8.22 -2.06 3.80
C ARG A 94 7.55 -1.46 2.56
N GLY A 95 7.56 -2.18 1.44
CA GLY A 95 6.90 -1.74 0.20
C GLY A 95 5.38 -1.89 0.28
N GLY A 96 4.63 -1.00 -0.38
CA GLY A 96 3.18 -1.14 -0.54
C GLY A 96 2.81 -2.18 -1.61
N GLY A 97 1.58 -2.69 -1.57
CA GLY A 97 1.03 -3.61 -2.57
C GLY A 97 0.48 -2.89 -3.81
N GLY A 98 0.52 -3.56 -4.97
CA GLY A 98 -0.07 -3.07 -6.21
C GLY A 98 -1.60 -3.29 -6.28
N GLY A 99 -2.28 -2.46 -7.07
CA GLY A 99 -3.71 -2.63 -7.34
C GLY A 99 -4.00 -3.77 -8.33
N SER A 100 -5.19 -4.37 -8.21
CA SER A 100 -5.74 -5.31 -9.19
C SER A 100 -6.91 -4.67 -9.94
N ALA A 101 -7.13 -5.03 -11.20
CA ALA A 101 -8.19 -4.41 -12.00
C ALA A 101 -8.75 -5.31 -13.10
N ILE A 102 -9.97 -4.97 -13.53
CA ILE A 102 -10.58 -5.41 -14.78
C ILE A 102 -10.76 -4.18 -15.65
N LEU A 103 -10.25 -4.24 -16.87
CA LEU A 103 -10.37 -3.19 -17.88
C LEU A 103 -11.02 -3.76 -19.14
N THR A 104 -11.59 -2.90 -19.96
CA THR A 104 -11.98 -3.24 -21.33
C THR A 104 -10.75 -3.49 -22.20
N SER A 105 -10.95 -4.06 -23.40
CA SER A 105 -9.89 -4.16 -24.41
C SER A 105 -9.32 -2.81 -24.85
N ALA A 106 -10.04 -1.71 -24.64
CA ALA A 106 -9.59 -0.34 -24.88
C ALA A 106 -8.89 0.28 -23.65
N ASN A 107 -8.54 -0.52 -22.64
CA ASN A 107 -7.94 -0.09 -21.37
C ASN A 107 -8.80 0.90 -20.56
N VAL A 108 -10.12 0.88 -20.74
CA VAL A 108 -11.04 1.61 -19.86
C VAL A 108 -11.24 0.78 -18.60
N VAL A 109 -10.94 1.35 -17.44
CA VAL A 109 -11.12 0.67 -16.15
C VAL A 109 -12.60 0.45 -15.85
N LEU A 110 -12.95 -0.80 -15.58
CA LEU A 110 -14.29 -1.20 -15.12
C LEU A 110 -14.31 -1.35 -13.61
N VAL A 111 -13.28 -1.98 -13.05
CA VAL A 111 -13.14 -2.19 -11.60
C VAL A 111 -11.66 -2.13 -11.25
N ALA A 112 -11.31 -1.44 -10.18
CA ALA A 112 -9.98 -1.48 -9.58
C ALA A 112 -10.10 -1.65 -8.07
N ALA A 113 -9.43 -2.66 -7.52
CA ALA A 113 -9.25 -2.84 -6.09
C ALA A 113 -7.85 -2.37 -5.70
N GLY A 114 -7.77 -1.35 -4.85
CA GLY A 114 -6.49 -0.80 -4.42
C GLY A 114 -5.72 -1.79 -3.53
N GLY A 115 -4.40 -1.68 -3.55
CA GLY A 115 -3.48 -2.42 -2.68
C GLY A 115 -3.27 -1.76 -1.32
N GLY A 116 -2.76 -2.53 -0.36
CA GLY A 116 -2.44 -2.04 0.99
C GLY A 116 -1.09 -1.32 1.08
N GLY A 117 -0.94 -0.46 2.09
CA GLY A 117 0.32 0.24 2.39
C GLY A 117 1.35 -0.64 3.08
N GLY A 118 2.63 -0.30 2.94
CA GLY A 118 3.74 -0.98 3.61
C GLY A 118 3.85 -0.59 5.09
N ALA A 119 4.31 -1.54 5.91
CA ALA A 119 4.62 -1.31 7.31
C ALA A 119 5.74 -0.27 7.52
N GLY A 120 5.70 0.42 8.66
CA GLY A 120 6.79 1.27 9.14
C GLY A 120 7.99 0.47 9.66
N ALA A 121 9.01 1.17 10.12
CA ALA A 121 10.21 0.59 10.74
C ALA A 121 10.67 1.43 11.92
N TYR A 122 11.42 0.84 12.85
CA TYR A 122 12.15 1.59 13.87
C TYR A 122 13.52 0.95 14.12
N SER A 123 14.47 1.76 14.58
CA SER A 123 15.78 1.36 15.07
C SER A 123 16.06 2.12 16.36
N LEU A 124 16.31 1.39 17.45
CA LEU A 124 16.27 1.92 18.82
C LEU A 124 17.45 1.43 19.63
N THR A 125 18.18 2.35 20.28
CA THR A 125 19.09 2.03 21.39
C THR A 125 18.64 2.81 22.62
N GLY A 126 18.22 2.10 23.68
CA GLY A 126 17.69 2.71 24.91
C GLY A 126 16.20 3.08 24.87
N TYR A 127 15.45 2.62 23.86
CA TYR A 127 14.01 2.87 23.70
C TYR A 127 13.25 1.55 23.50
N THR A 128 11.96 1.53 23.84
CA THR A 128 10.98 0.51 23.41
C THR A 128 10.02 1.14 22.40
N GLY A 129 9.44 0.35 21.49
CA GLY A 129 8.57 0.90 20.46
C GLY A 129 7.70 -0.13 19.76
N ALA A 130 6.62 0.36 19.15
CA ALA A 130 5.74 -0.39 18.27
C ALA A 130 5.76 0.26 16.89
N THR A 131 5.95 -0.55 15.85
CA THR A 131 5.87 -0.10 14.46
C THR A 131 4.45 0.24 14.07
N GLY A 132 4.29 1.27 13.24
CA GLY A 132 3.04 1.57 12.57
C GLY A 132 2.67 0.46 11.57
N LEU A 133 1.44 -0.04 11.68
CA LEU A 133 0.85 -0.99 10.73
C LEU A 133 0.55 -0.31 9.40
N GLY A 134 0.77 -1.01 8.29
CA GLY A 134 0.40 -0.51 6.96
C GLY A 134 -1.10 -0.23 6.85
N GLY A 135 -1.49 0.86 6.17
CA GLY A 135 -2.89 1.19 5.95
C GLY A 135 -3.55 0.22 4.97
N ASN A 136 -4.73 -0.29 5.32
CA ASN A 136 -5.58 -0.98 4.35
C ASN A 136 -6.01 -0.03 3.23
N THR A 137 -6.47 -0.57 2.11
CA THR A 137 -7.07 0.21 1.02
C THR A 137 -8.10 1.23 1.53
N GLY A 138 -7.94 2.49 1.13
CA GLY A 138 -8.78 3.61 1.55
C GLY A 138 -8.47 4.17 2.95
N THR A 139 -7.47 3.64 3.66
CA THR A 139 -7.12 4.05 5.03
C THR A 139 -5.68 4.55 5.14
N ALA A 140 -5.46 5.41 6.13
CA ALA A 140 -4.14 5.96 6.44
C ALA A 140 -3.24 4.89 7.07
N GLY A 141 -1.92 5.09 6.96
CA GLY A 141 -0.96 4.25 7.66
C GLY A 141 -0.98 4.49 9.17
N GLY A 142 -0.64 3.47 9.94
CA GLY A 142 -0.48 3.56 11.39
C GLY A 142 0.67 4.48 11.79
N THR A 143 0.49 5.16 12.92
CA THR A 143 1.53 5.94 13.58
C THR A 143 2.49 4.99 14.30
N THR A 144 3.79 5.26 14.24
CA THR A 144 4.82 4.56 15.02
C THR A 144 5.07 5.36 16.29
N THR A 145 5.03 4.74 17.47
CA THR A 145 5.33 5.38 18.75
C THR A 145 6.52 4.69 19.40
N VAL A 146 7.46 5.49 19.90
CA VAL A 146 8.65 5.03 20.64
C VAL A 146 8.73 5.74 22.00
N THR A 147 9.13 4.99 23.03
CA THR A 147 9.24 5.46 24.41
C THR A 147 10.67 5.32 24.89
N LEU A 148 11.25 6.41 25.42
CA LEU A 148 12.59 6.42 26.02
C LEU A 148 12.57 5.69 27.36
N THR A 149 13.39 4.67 27.53
CA THR A 149 13.34 3.79 28.71
C THR A 149 13.84 4.49 29.98
N SER A 150 14.71 5.51 29.86
CA SER A 150 15.31 6.18 31.01
C SER A 150 14.39 7.18 31.72
N ASP A 151 13.43 7.77 31.01
CA ASP A 151 12.56 8.84 31.54
C ASP A 151 11.08 8.71 31.15
N ASN A 152 10.71 7.66 30.41
CA ASN A 152 9.37 7.39 29.90
C ASN A 152 8.81 8.45 28.92
N SER A 153 9.67 9.27 28.30
CA SER A 153 9.29 10.23 27.26
C SER A 153 8.81 9.52 25.98
N GLN A 154 7.65 9.93 25.43
CA GLN A 154 7.07 9.35 24.21
C GLN A 154 7.30 10.22 22.97
N TYR A 155 7.54 9.57 21.83
CA TYR A 155 7.73 10.20 20.53
C TYR A 155 6.98 9.44 19.44
N THR A 156 6.44 10.15 18.46
CA THR A 156 5.49 9.59 17.46
C THR A 156 5.89 9.98 16.04
N SER A 157 5.91 9.06 15.08
CA SER A 157 5.94 9.39 13.64
C SER A 157 4.63 9.00 12.99
N VAL A 158 4.05 9.93 12.26
CA VAL A 158 2.73 9.76 11.65
C VAL A 158 2.86 8.90 10.39
N GLY A 159 1.91 7.98 10.21
CA GLY A 159 1.78 7.23 8.97
C GLY A 159 1.38 8.10 7.77
N GLY A 160 1.40 7.53 6.58
CA GLY A 160 0.97 8.14 5.32
C GLY A 160 -0.52 8.47 5.31
N GLY A 161 -0.91 9.52 4.60
CA GLY A 161 -2.32 9.92 4.41
C GLY A 161 -3.05 9.08 3.36
N ALA A 162 -4.35 8.87 3.55
CA ALA A 162 -5.23 8.10 2.67
C ALA A 162 -5.68 8.87 1.41
N THR A 163 -6.40 8.15 0.54
CA THR A 163 -6.69 8.44 -0.87
C THR A 163 -7.52 9.69 -1.18
N THR A 164 -8.22 10.30 -0.23
CA THR A 164 -8.92 11.57 -0.46
C THR A 164 -8.01 12.80 -0.32
N SER A 165 -6.77 12.61 0.13
CA SER A 165 -5.75 13.66 0.14
C SER A 165 -4.46 13.26 -0.57
N ALA A 166 -4.19 11.94 -0.75
CA ALA A 166 -2.97 11.38 -1.34
C ALA A 166 -1.67 12.00 -0.77
N THR A 167 -1.75 12.66 0.38
CA THR A 167 -0.65 13.38 1.00
C THR A 167 0.27 12.37 1.67
N GLY A 168 1.57 12.53 1.47
CA GLY A 168 2.56 11.80 2.25
C GLY A 168 2.39 12.08 3.74
N GLY A 169 2.75 11.13 4.58
CA GLY A 169 2.70 11.28 6.02
C GLY A 169 3.61 12.41 6.48
N THR A 170 3.17 13.17 7.49
CA THR A 170 3.93 14.28 8.08
C THR A 170 4.26 13.96 9.53
N ALA A 171 5.55 13.89 9.91
CA ALA A 171 5.92 13.57 11.30
C ALA A 171 5.43 14.66 12.28
N GLY A 172 4.81 14.26 13.40
CA GLY A 172 4.24 15.14 14.43
C GLY A 172 4.92 14.96 15.80
N ASN A 173 4.82 15.96 16.68
CA ASN A 173 5.45 15.92 18.01
C ASN A 173 4.45 15.41 19.07
N GLY A 174 4.81 14.37 19.83
CA GLY A 174 3.95 13.77 20.87
C GLY A 174 4.45 13.92 22.32
N GLY A 175 5.60 14.59 22.56
CA GLY A 175 6.22 14.64 23.88
C GLY A 175 7.19 15.82 24.08
N THR A 176 7.78 15.87 25.27
CA THR A 176 8.64 16.95 25.80
C THR A 176 10.06 16.98 25.22
N GLY A 177 10.46 15.99 24.41
CA GLY A 177 11.76 15.97 23.77
C GLY A 177 11.81 16.61 22.38
N THR A 178 13.00 17.03 21.97
CA THR A 178 13.22 17.73 20.70
C THR A 178 13.36 16.73 19.54
N VAL A 179 12.31 16.53 18.74
CA VAL A 179 12.48 15.93 17.41
C VAL A 179 13.39 16.85 16.60
N THR A 180 14.59 16.37 16.29
CA THR A 180 15.65 17.21 15.72
C THR A 180 15.45 17.40 14.22
N THR A 181 14.95 16.37 13.52
CA THR A 181 14.68 16.43 12.07
C THR A 181 13.45 15.60 11.71
N ARG A 182 12.62 16.14 10.80
CA ARG A 182 11.40 15.49 10.29
C ARG A 182 11.51 15.30 8.78
N TYR A 183 11.05 14.14 8.31
CA TYR A 183 11.03 13.79 6.90
C TYR A 183 9.62 13.43 6.48
N VAL A 184 9.14 14.04 5.39
CA VAL A 184 7.79 13.83 4.85
C VAL A 184 7.84 12.69 3.84
N GLY A 185 6.85 11.81 3.88
CA GLY A 185 6.69 10.78 2.85
C GLY A 185 6.29 11.37 1.51
N GLY A 186 6.45 10.60 0.43
CA GLY A 186 5.94 10.98 -0.89
C GLY A 186 4.42 10.96 -0.93
N ALA A 187 3.83 11.87 -1.68
CA ALA A 187 2.42 11.80 -2.05
C ALA A 187 2.15 10.61 -2.99
N GLY A 188 0.94 10.04 -2.91
CA GLY A 188 0.45 9.09 -3.90
C GLY A 188 0.10 9.80 -5.21
N GLY A 189 0.23 9.10 -6.34
CA GLY A 189 -0.19 9.57 -7.65
C GLY A 189 -1.68 9.37 -7.90
N ASN A 190 -2.28 10.26 -8.68
CA ASN A 190 -3.63 10.10 -9.22
C ASN A 190 -3.62 9.17 -10.45
N ASN A 191 -4.79 8.65 -10.84
CA ASN A 191 -4.92 7.73 -11.99
C ASN A 191 -4.35 8.31 -13.31
N ALA A 192 -4.43 9.62 -13.50
CA ALA A 192 -3.96 10.34 -14.68
C ALA A 192 -2.44 10.49 -14.75
N THR A 193 -1.74 10.28 -13.63
CA THR A 193 -0.28 10.50 -13.52
C THR A 193 0.54 9.21 -13.44
N GLY A 194 -0.12 8.06 -13.25
CA GLY A 194 0.57 6.77 -13.17
C GLY A 194 0.73 6.12 -14.55
N GLY A 195 1.94 5.66 -14.88
CA GLY A 195 2.25 5.04 -16.17
C GLY A 195 1.51 3.73 -16.49
N ASN A 196 0.72 3.20 -15.54
CA ASN A 196 0.03 1.91 -15.63
C ASN A 196 -1.50 2.05 -15.60
N ASN A 197 -2.04 3.20 -16.00
CA ASN A 197 -3.47 3.55 -15.98
C ASN A 197 -4.12 3.64 -14.58
N GLY A 198 -3.34 3.48 -13.50
CA GLY A 198 -3.75 3.64 -12.10
C GLY A 198 -2.73 4.45 -11.29
N GLY A 199 -3.12 4.99 -10.14
CA GLY A 199 -2.29 5.81 -9.28
C GLY A 199 -1.26 5.01 -8.49
N ASN A 200 0.01 5.41 -8.59
CA ASN A 200 1.11 4.79 -7.86
C ASN A 200 1.13 5.25 -6.39
N GLY A 201 1.48 4.36 -5.47
CA GLY A 201 1.71 4.71 -4.07
C GLY A 201 2.95 5.61 -3.89
N GLY A 202 2.89 6.48 -2.89
CA GLY A 202 3.98 7.38 -2.53
C GLY A 202 5.15 6.63 -1.88
N ALA A 203 6.37 7.09 -2.16
CA ALA A 203 7.56 6.53 -1.53
C ALA A 203 7.60 6.84 -0.02
N GLY A 204 8.07 5.90 0.79
CA GLY A 204 8.32 6.17 2.21
C GLY A 204 9.44 7.19 2.41
N ALA A 205 9.35 8.01 3.46
CA ALA A 205 10.36 9.02 3.76
C ALA A 205 11.71 8.36 4.05
N TYR A 206 12.78 8.86 3.44
CA TYR A 206 14.14 8.47 3.76
C TYR A 206 14.71 9.38 4.83
N VAL A 207 15.27 8.78 5.88
CA VAL A 207 15.85 9.47 7.03
C VAL A 207 17.32 9.09 7.13
N PRO A 208 18.25 9.97 6.69
CA PRO A 208 19.66 9.80 6.99
C PRO A 208 19.95 10.26 8.42
N ALA A 209 20.65 9.46 9.22
CA ALA A 209 21.18 9.92 10.51
C ALA A 209 22.65 9.53 10.69
N GLN A 210 23.46 10.50 11.14
CA GLN A 210 24.76 10.22 11.73
C GLN A 210 24.55 9.98 13.22
N THR A 211 24.90 8.79 13.68
CA THR A 211 25.01 8.47 15.11
C THR A 211 26.48 8.51 15.51
N ASN A 212 26.76 8.62 16.81
CA ASN A 212 28.13 8.52 17.34
C ASN A 212 28.79 7.15 17.05
N ALA A 213 28.01 6.14 16.65
CA ALA A 213 28.47 4.80 16.29
C ALA A 213 28.55 4.56 14.77
N GLY A 214 28.25 5.57 13.94
CA GLY A 214 28.24 5.49 12.47
C GLY A 214 26.94 6.00 11.83
N THR A 215 26.84 5.90 10.50
CA THR A 215 25.62 6.29 9.76
C THR A 215 24.55 5.22 9.91
N THR A 216 23.45 5.54 10.60
CA THR A 216 22.26 4.69 10.69
C THR A 216 21.13 5.42 10.00
N ASN A 217 20.40 4.74 9.14
CA ASN A 217 19.35 5.37 8.36
C ASN A 217 18.05 4.60 8.57
N ILE A 218 16.91 5.25 8.36
CA ILE A 218 15.62 4.57 8.40
C ILE A 218 14.71 5.01 7.27
N CYS A 219 13.77 4.15 6.89
CA CYS A 219 12.73 4.49 5.91
C CYS A 219 11.32 4.30 6.48
N GLY A 220 10.40 5.21 6.12
CA GLY A 220 8.96 4.96 6.22
C GLY A 220 8.49 3.87 5.26
N GLY A 221 7.29 3.35 5.49
CA GLY A 221 6.63 2.41 4.58
C GLY A 221 6.13 3.09 3.30
N GLY A 222 6.13 2.37 2.18
CA GLY A 222 5.58 2.87 0.92
C GLY A 222 4.04 2.79 0.88
N GLY A 223 3.37 3.70 0.17
CA GLY A 223 1.92 3.66 0.00
C GLY A 223 1.43 2.55 -0.94
N GLY A 224 0.17 2.14 -0.87
CA GLY A 224 -0.44 1.18 -1.79
C GLY A 224 -0.80 1.79 -3.15
N GLY A 225 -0.72 1.00 -4.22
CA GLY A 225 -1.20 1.39 -5.55
C GLY A 225 -2.71 1.16 -5.71
N GLY A 226 -3.33 1.71 -6.76
CA GLY A 226 -4.75 1.49 -7.02
C GLY A 226 -5.30 2.43 -8.08
N TYR A 227 -6.58 2.81 -7.96
CA TYR A 227 -7.15 3.84 -8.81
C TYR A 227 -6.44 5.19 -8.59
N ALA A 228 -6.39 5.65 -7.34
CA ALA A 228 -5.41 6.60 -6.83
C ALA A 228 -4.52 5.92 -5.77
N GLY A 229 -3.25 6.30 -5.70
CA GLY A 229 -2.28 5.74 -4.78
C GLY A 229 -2.35 6.35 -3.38
N GLY A 230 -1.96 5.58 -2.37
CA GLY A 230 -1.82 6.05 -0.99
C GLY A 230 -0.50 6.80 -0.76
N GLY A 231 -0.44 7.69 0.23
CA GLY A 231 0.79 8.38 0.62
C GLY A 231 1.80 7.46 1.32
N GLY A 232 3.09 7.74 1.18
CA GLY A 232 4.16 7.07 1.93
C GLY A 232 4.24 7.56 3.38
N GLY A 233 4.77 6.73 4.28
CA GLY A 233 4.96 7.06 5.68
C GLY A 233 6.07 8.09 5.93
N ALA A 234 5.91 8.88 7.00
CA ALA A 234 6.90 9.86 7.43
C ALA A 234 8.12 9.21 8.08
N GLY A 235 9.13 10.00 8.42
CA GLY A 235 10.27 9.57 9.22
C GLY A 235 10.74 10.65 10.18
N ALA A 236 11.34 10.25 11.30
CA ALA A 236 11.85 11.18 12.31
C ALA A 236 13.16 10.68 12.94
N VAL A 237 13.99 11.64 13.35
CA VAL A 237 15.22 11.43 14.11
C VAL A 237 15.12 12.14 15.45
N ILE A 238 15.53 11.44 16.51
CA ILE A 238 15.81 12.02 17.82
C ILE A 238 17.28 11.82 18.12
N THR A 239 18.01 12.92 18.33
CA THR A 239 19.42 12.91 18.71
C THR A 239 19.62 13.42 20.14
N GLY A 240 20.46 12.72 20.92
CA GLY A 240 20.79 13.04 22.32
C GLY A 240 21.81 12.05 22.90
N THR A 241 21.81 11.83 24.22
CA THR A 241 22.58 10.74 24.88
C THR A 241 22.05 9.34 24.50
N SER A 242 20.84 9.27 23.97
CA SER A 242 20.24 8.10 23.31
C SER A 242 19.67 8.53 21.96
N TYR A 243 19.64 7.63 20.98
CA TYR A 243 19.10 7.91 19.64
C TYR A 243 17.92 7.00 19.31
N ALA A 244 16.96 7.55 18.57
CA ALA A 244 15.84 6.80 18.01
C ALA A 244 15.56 7.24 16.58
N LEU A 245 15.39 6.24 15.71
CA LEU A 245 15.00 6.39 14.32
C LEU A 245 13.70 5.64 14.13
N PHE A 246 12.67 6.30 13.59
CA PHE A 246 11.37 5.66 13.38
C PHE A 246 10.67 6.23 12.15
N GLY A 247 10.13 5.31 11.35
CA GLY A 247 9.37 5.56 10.13
C GLY A 247 7.91 5.15 10.33
N GLY A 248 6.99 6.00 9.91
CA GLY A 248 5.56 5.71 9.86
C GLY A 248 5.24 4.71 8.75
N ALA A 249 4.08 4.06 8.84
CA ALA A 249 3.59 3.18 7.78
C ALA A 249 3.06 3.96 6.57
N GLY A 250 3.00 3.34 5.40
CA GLY A 250 2.31 3.90 4.23
C GLY A 250 0.79 3.69 4.29
N ALA A 251 0.03 4.54 3.60
CA ALA A 251 -1.43 4.39 3.43
C ALA A 251 -1.78 3.40 2.32
N GLY A 252 -2.99 2.86 2.33
CA GLY A 252 -3.50 2.04 1.22
C GLY A 252 -3.90 2.88 0.00
N GLY A 253 -3.94 2.26 -1.18
CA GLY A 253 -4.49 2.84 -2.39
C GLY A 253 -6.02 2.93 -2.35
N SER A 254 -6.67 3.34 -3.44
CA SER A 254 -8.13 3.46 -3.53
C SER A 254 -8.74 2.50 -4.53
N ASN A 255 -10.05 2.30 -4.36
CA ASN A 255 -10.90 1.52 -5.23
C ASN A 255 -11.56 2.37 -6.31
N TYR A 256 -12.02 1.71 -7.37
CA TYR A 256 -12.90 2.28 -8.38
C TYR A 256 -13.86 1.24 -8.93
N VAL A 257 -15.09 1.68 -9.20
CA VAL A 257 -16.12 0.92 -9.90
C VAL A 257 -16.69 1.83 -10.98
N GLY A 258 -16.58 1.41 -12.24
CA GLY A 258 -17.12 2.13 -13.38
C GLY A 258 -18.65 2.01 -13.43
N GLY A 259 -19.34 3.11 -13.72
CA GLY A 259 -20.80 3.15 -13.70
C GLY A 259 -21.49 2.44 -14.88
N ALA A 260 -20.81 2.33 -16.03
CA ALA A 260 -21.39 1.67 -17.21
C ALA A 260 -21.03 0.18 -17.24
N GLY A 261 -22.06 -0.68 -17.22
CA GLY A 261 -21.89 -2.13 -17.38
C GLY A 261 -21.35 -2.87 -16.15
N VAL A 262 -21.25 -2.21 -14.99
CA VAL A 262 -20.93 -2.85 -13.70
C VAL A 262 -22.09 -2.60 -12.73
N SER A 263 -22.54 -3.62 -12.02
CA SER A 263 -23.69 -3.53 -11.12
C SER A 263 -23.56 -4.47 -9.91
N GLY A 264 -24.41 -4.26 -8.89
CA GLY A 264 -24.48 -5.12 -7.72
C GLY A 264 -23.18 -5.19 -6.92
N THR A 265 -22.39 -4.11 -6.92
CA THR A 265 -21.04 -4.15 -6.37
C THR A 265 -21.01 -4.05 -4.86
N THR A 266 -20.23 -4.92 -4.22
CA THR A 266 -19.88 -4.82 -2.80
C THR A 266 -18.38 -4.55 -2.68
N ILE A 267 -18.01 -3.54 -1.90
CA ILE A 267 -16.61 -3.19 -1.62
C ILE A 267 -16.31 -3.52 -0.17
N THR A 268 -15.33 -4.40 0.03
CA THR A 268 -14.76 -4.70 1.34
C THR A 268 -13.33 -4.19 1.37
N ASN A 269 -13.11 -3.06 2.03
CA ASN A 269 -11.76 -2.64 2.43
C ASN A 269 -11.35 -3.56 3.59
N ALA A 270 -10.65 -4.66 3.29
CA ALA A 270 -10.37 -5.67 4.29
C ALA A 270 -9.65 -5.08 5.51
N ASN A 271 -10.15 -5.35 6.73
CA ASN A 271 -9.51 -4.98 8.00
C ASN A 271 -8.30 -5.87 8.34
N ASN A 272 -7.69 -6.55 7.36
CA ASN A 272 -6.75 -7.65 7.62
C ASN A 272 -5.30 -7.19 7.87
N ALA A 273 -5.05 -5.89 8.03
CA ALA A 273 -3.75 -5.31 8.42
C ALA A 273 -3.16 -5.90 9.71
N ALA A 274 -3.94 -6.61 10.56
CA ALA A 274 -3.46 -7.14 11.83
C ALA A 274 -3.08 -8.63 11.81
N ALA A 275 -3.51 -9.42 10.81
CA ALA A 275 -3.48 -10.89 10.93
C ALA A 275 -2.55 -11.61 9.92
N ASN A 276 -2.08 -10.95 8.87
CA ASN A 276 -1.28 -11.62 7.84
C ASN A 276 0.18 -11.19 7.87
N THR A 277 1.02 -12.03 8.49
CA THR A 277 2.49 -11.91 8.46
C THR A 277 3.08 -12.14 7.06
N THR A 278 2.25 -12.58 6.10
CA THR A 278 2.66 -12.87 4.73
C THR A 278 1.96 -11.92 3.77
N ALA A 279 2.74 -11.13 3.03
CA ALA A 279 2.20 -10.28 1.98
C ALA A 279 1.59 -11.15 0.85
N THR A 280 0.33 -10.92 0.50
CA THR A 280 -0.38 -11.71 -0.52
C THR A 280 -0.50 -10.94 -1.82
N ASN A 281 -0.24 -11.61 -2.95
CA ASN A 281 -0.61 -11.09 -4.26
C ASN A 281 -2.13 -10.87 -4.34
N GLY A 282 -2.53 -10.00 -5.25
CA GLY A 282 -3.93 -9.83 -5.60
C GLY A 282 -4.48 -11.05 -6.32
N SER A 283 -5.77 -11.01 -6.63
CA SER A 283 -6.39 -12.00 -7.51
C SER A 283 -7.59 -11.41 -8.24
N VAL A 284 -7.94 -12.01 -9.37
CA VAL A 284 -9.18 -11.72 -10.08
C VAL A 284 -9.87 -13.04 -10.40
N THR A 285 -11.16 -13.14 -10.09
CA THR A 285 -12.01 -14.28 -10.43
C THR A 285 -13.17 -13.78 -11.27
N ILE A 286 -13.48 -14.47 -12.36
CA ILE A 286 -14.60 -14.17 -13.25
C ILE A 286 -15.39 -15.46 -13.49
N THR A 287 -16.73 -15.39 -13.37
CA THR A 287 -17.65 -16.50 -13.68
C THR A 287 -18.76 -16.05 -14.62
N TYR A 288 -18.96 -16.74 -15.74
CA TYR A 288 -20.04 -16.50 -16.72
C TYR A 288 -20.68 -17.80 -17.20
#